data_AF-A0A7C4GEG5-F1
#
_entry.id   AF-A0A7C4GEG5-F1
#
_cell.length_a   1.000
_cell.length_b   1.000
_cell.length_c   1.000
_cell.angle_alpha   90.00
_cell.angle_beta   90.00
_cell.angle_gamma   90.00
#
_symmetry.space_group_name_H-M   'P 1'
#
loop_
_entity.id
_entity.type
_entity.pdbx_description
1 polymer ?
#
loop_
_entity_poly.entity_id
_entity_poly.type
_entity_poly.pdbx_seq_one_letter_code
_entity_poly.pdbx_strand_id
1 'polypeptide(L)'
;MAKRFQFRLQTLLRVRQTREREARRRVGAKRAEIARLDRLDALAAEEIARAQAALVADQQGRIDPVVLQRGRVWIGHVRRAMTLRAAQRAALQAQLQQLLAELRQARTQTRVLEKLRERRWAEYRRARNRQEQVALDEVARQLHGLERP
;
A
#
# COMPACT_ATOMS: atom_id res chain seq x y z
N MET A 1 24.01 29.41 -22.25
CA MET A 1 23.07 28.89 -21.23
C MET A 1 23.59 27.56 -20.69
N ALA A 2 23.73 27.40 -19.37
CA ALA A 2 24.19 26.14 -18.77
C ALA A 2 23.20 25.00 -19.09
N LYS A 3 23.70 23.86 -19.58
CA LYS A 3 22.89 22.68 -19.87
C LYS A 3 22.26 22.16 -18.58
N ARG A 4 20.94 22.02 -18.51
CA ARG A 4 20.24 21.46 -17.33
C ARG A 4 20.54 19.95 -17.20
N PHE A 5 20.53 19.43 -15.98
CA PHE A 5 20.69 17.99 -15.76
C PHE A 5 19.55 17.19 -16.37
N GLN A 6 19.90 16.15 -17.10
CA GLN A 6 18.96 15.21 -17.71
C GLN A 6 19.31 13.80 -17.25
N PHE A 7 18.37 13.19 -16.54
CA PHE A 7 18.51 11.79 -16.14
C PHE A 7 18.02 10.88 -17.27
N ARG A 8 18.94 10.15 -17.92
CA ARG A 8 18.63 9.28 -19.08
C ARG A 8 17.53 8.25 -18.79
N LEU A 9 17.40 7.80 -17.54
CA LEU A 9 16.40 6.81 -17.12
C LEU A 9 15.14 7.44 -16.51
N GLN A 10 14.88 8.73 -16.75
CA GLN A 10 13.72 9.43 -16.19
C GLN A 10 12.38 8.80 -16.61
N THR A 11 12.25 8.36 -17.86
CA THR A 11 11.05 7.67 -18.36
C THR A 11 10.86 6.33 -17.65
N LEU A 12 11.93 5.54 -17.52
CA LEU A 12 11.88 4.26 -16.82
C LEU A 12 11.50 4.44 -15.34
N LEU A 13 12.05 5.47 -14.67
CA LEU A 13 11.70 5.80 -13.29
C LEU A 13 10.20 6.11 -13.15
N ARG A 14 9.63 6.92 -14.06
CA ARG A 14 8.18 7.20 -14.07
C ARG A 14 7.35 5.93 -14.24
N VAL A 15 7.74 5.03 -15.13
CA VAL A 15 7.06 3.75 -15.34
C VAL A 15 7.08 2.91 -14.06
N ARG A 16 8.23 2.82 -13.37
CA ARG A 16 8.35 2.07 -12.11
C ARG A 16 7.52 2.67 -10.99
N GLN A 17 7.50 4.01 -10.87
CA GLN A 17 6.65 4.71 -9.91
C GLN A 17 5.16 4.49 -10.19
N THR A 18 4.74 4.43 -11.46
CA THR A 18 3.35 4.09 -11.82
C THR A 18 3.01 2.65 -11.44
N ARG A 19 3.88 1.68 -11.75
CA ARG A 19 3.70 0.28 -11.35
C ARG A 19 3.61 0.11 -9.82
N GLU A 20 4.41 0.84 -9.06
CA GLU A 20 4.33 0.84 -7.60
C GLU A 20 2.98 1.37 -7.11
N ARG A 21 2.50 2.48 -7.70
CA ARG A 21 1.18 3.04 -7.36
C ARG A 21 0.05 2.06 -7.68
N GLU A 22 0.12 1.37 -8.82
CA GLU A 22 -0.84 0.33 -9.21
C GLU A 22 -0.81 -0.86 -8.24
N ALA A 23 0.37 -1.37 -7.89
CA ALA A 23 0.51 -2.43 -6.89
C ALA A 23 -0.08 -2.02 -5.53
N ARG A 24 0.17 -0.77 -5.10
CA ARG A 24 -0.42 -0.22 -3.87
C ARG A 24 -1.95 -0.15 -3.93
N ARG A 25 -2.52 0.26 -5.07
CA ARG A 25 -3.97 0.27 -5.28
C ARG A 25 -4.56 -1.13 -5.19
N ARG A 26 -3.95 -2.12 -5.84
CA ARG A 26 -4.38 -3.53 -5.79
C ARG A 26 -4.38 -4.08 -4.35
N VAL A 27 -3.31 -3.82 -3.59
CA VAL A 27 -3.25 -4.17 -2.15
C VAL A 27 -4.39 -3.50 -1.37
N GLY A 28 -4.64 -2.21 -1.62
CA GLY A 28 -5.73 -1.47 -0.97
C GLY A 28 -7.11 -2.06 -1.26
N ALA A 29 -7.39 -2.36 -2.53
CA ALA A 29 -8.65 -2.99 -2.94
C ALA A 29 -8.87 -4.34 -2.27
N LYS A 30 -7.83 -5.20 -2.24
CA LYS A 30 -7.92 -6.52 -1.61
C LYS A 30 -8.13 -6.42 -0.08
N ARG A 31 -7.50 -5.45 0.58
CA ARG A 31 -7.73 -5.17 2.01
C ARG A 31 -9.17 -4.71 2.27
N ALA A 32 -9.72 -3.87 1.40
CA ALA A 32 -11.11 -3.42 1.52
C ALA A 32 -12.10 -4.59 1.38
N GLU A 33 -11.82 -5.54 0.48
CA GLU A 33 -12.62 -6.77 0.31
C GLU A 33 -12.61 -7.63 1.59
N ILE A 34 -11.43 -7.86 2.18
CA ILE A 34 -11.30 -8.58 3.45
C ILE A 34 -12.06 -7.86 4.57
N ALA A 35 -11.88 -6.54 4.69
CA ALA A 35 -12.58 -5.75 5.70
C ALA A 35 -14.11 -5.80 5.54
N ARG A 36 -14.62 -5.94 4.31
CA ARG A 36 -16.05 -6.14 4.06
C ARG A 36 -16.55 -7.47 4.63
N LEU A 37 -15.79 -8.55 4.45
CA LEU A 37 -16.14 -9.85 5.04
C LEU A 37 -16.10 -9.79 6.57
N ASP A 38 -15.05 -9.19 7.14
CA ASP A 38 -14.92 -9.04 8.59
C ASP A 38 -16.12 -8.28 9.19
N ARG A 39 -16.62 -7.24 8.51
CA ARG A 39 -17.84 -6.52 8.93
C ARG A 39 -19.10 -7.39 8.86
N LEU A 40 -19.26 -8.19 7.81
CA LEU A 40 -20.41 -9.09 7.68
C LEU A 40 -20.40 -10.17 8.76
N ASP A 41 -19.23 -10.65 9.16
CA ASP A 41 -19.09 -11.63 10.23
C ASP A 41 -19.33 -11.01 11.61
N ALA A 42 -18.92 -9.76 11.83
CA ALA A 42 -19.26 -9.02 13.04
C ALA A 42 -20.78 -8.84 13.19
N LEU A 43 -21.48 -8.42 12.12
CA LEU A 43 -22.94 -8.30 12.11
C LEU A 43 -23.63 -9.65 12.36
N ALA A 44 -23.15 -10.72 11.72
CA ALA A 44 -23.67 -12.07 11.93
C ALA A 44 -23.47 -12.55 13.39
N ALA A 45 -22.34 -12.19 14.02
CA ALA A 45 -22.10 -12.51 15.42
C ALA A 45 -23.06 -11.77 16.35
N GLU A 46 -23.32 -10.48 16.11
CA GLU A 46 -24.30 -9.69 16.84
C GLU A 46 -25.74 -10.24 16.67
N GLU A 47 -26.09 -10.67 15.47
CA GLU A 47 -27.37 -11.33 15.17
C GLU A 47 -27.53 -12.65 15.94
N ILE A 48 -26.49 -13.49 15.95
CA ILE A 48 -26.48 -14.74 16.74
C ILE A 48 -26.64 -14.41 18.23
N ALA A 49 -25.90 -13.44 18.76
CA ALA A 49 -25.96 -13.06 20.17
C ALA A 49 -27.36 -12.59 20.57
N ARG A 50 -28.00 -11.76 19.73
CA ARG A 50 -29.38 -11.29 19.93
C ARG A 50 -30.39 -12.45 19.93
N ALA A 51 -30.28 -13.35 18.94
CA ALA A 51 -31.16 -14.51 18.87
C ALA A 51 -30.98 -15.46 20.07
N GLN A 52 -29.74 -15.67 20.52
CA GLN A 52 -29.46 -16.47 21.71
C GLN A 52 -30.03 -15.83 22.98
N ALA A 53 -29.88 -14.51 23.15
CA ALA A 53 -30.46 -13.80 24.29
C ALA A 53 -31.99 -13.89 24.29
N ALA A 54 -32.65 -13.75 23.14
CA ALA A 54 -34.09 -13.91 23.01
C ALA A 54 -34.54 -15.33 23.39
N LEU A 55 -33.82 -16.36 22.92
CA LEU A 55 -34.12 -17.76 23.28
C LEU A 55 -33.93 -18.04 24.78
N VAL A 56 -33.02 -17.35 25.47
CA VAL A 56 -32.80 -17.50 26.92
C VAL A 56 -33.88 -16.76 27.71
N ALA A 57 -34.29 -15.56 27.27
CA ALA A 57 -35.38 -14.82 27.90
C ALA A 57 -36.71 -15.60 27.82
N ASP A 58 -36.99 -16.24 26.68
CA ASP A 58 -38.20 -17.03 26.47
C ASP A 58 -38.24 -18.33 27.32
N GLN A 59 -37.07 -18.80 27.80
CA GLN A 59 -36.97 -19.96 28.70
C GLN A 59 -37.49 -19.71 30.11
N GLN A 60 -37.78 -18.46 30.49
CA GLN A 60 -38.35 -18.12 31.79
C GLN A 60 -39.89 -18.32 31.84
N GLY A 61 -40.52 -18.76 30.73
CA GLY A 61 -41.94 -19.09 30.63
C GLY A 61 -42.24 -20.53 30.16
N ARG A 62 -43.44 -20.77 29.60
CA ARG A 62 -43.76 -22.05 28.92
C ARG A 62 -43.05 -22.08 27.57
N ILE A 63 -41.94 -22.81 27.50
CA ILE A 63 -41.14 -22.97 26.27
C ILE A 63 -41.94 -23.74 25.22
N ASP A 64 -42.12 -23.14 24.04
CA ASP A 64 -42.54 -23.86 22.84
C ASP A 64 -41.32 -24.57 22.19
N PRO A 65 -41.28 -25.92 22.16
CA PRO A 65 -40.18 -26.67 21.54
C PRO A 65 -39.96 -26.30 20.06
N VAL A 66 -41.00 -25.90 19.34
CA VAL A 66 -40.92 -25.55 17.92
C VAL A 66 -40.16 -24.24 17.73
N VAL A 67 -40.38 -23.25 18.60
CA VAL A 67 -39.66 -21.97 18.58
C VAL A 67 -38.16 -22.18 18.86
N LEU A 68 -37.85 -23.01 19.87
CA LEU A 68 -36.48 -23.36 20.21
C LEU A 68 -35.75 -24.06 19.05
N GLN A 69 -36.42 -25.01 18.40
CA GLN A 69 -35.85 -25.74 17.25
C GLN A 69 -35.57 -24.79 16.08
N ARG A 70 -36.52 -23.91 15.73
CA ARG A 70 -36.34 -22.91 14.66
C ARG A 70 -35.16 -21.98 14.93
N GLY A 71 -35.04 -21.46 16.16
CA GLY A 71 -33.93 -20.60 16.55
C GLY A 71 -32.57 -21.29 16.41
N ARG A 72 -32.46 -22.56 16.86
CA ARG A 72 -31.23 -23.36 16.71
C ARG A 72 -30.87 -23.61 15.24
N VAL A 73 -31.85 -23.93 14.39
CA VAL A 73 -31.63 -24.15 12.95
C VAL A 73 -31.13 -22.87 12.28
N TRP A 74 -31.73 -21.72 12.59
CA TRP A 74 -31.31 -20.43 12.05
C TRP A 74 -29.90 -20.06 12.51
N ILE A 75 -29.58 -20.18 13.81
CA ILE A 75 -28.20 -19.96 14.32
C ILE A 75 -27.20 -20.86 13.60
N GLY A 76 -27.55 -22.14 13.41
CA GLY A 76 -26.73 -23.09 12.66
C GLY A 76 -26.51 -22.66 11.21
N HIS A 77 -27.53 -22.12 10.54
CA HIS A 77 -27.40 -21.56 9.20
C HIS A 77 -26.45 -20.36 9.17
N VAL A 78 -26.59 -19.39 10.08
CA VAL A 78 -25.72 -18.21 10.14
C VAL A 78 -24.27 -18.62 10.42
N ARG A 79 -24.04 -19.55 11.35
CA ARG A 79 -22.69 -20.08 11.63
C ARG A 79 -22.06 -20.75 10.42
N ARG A 80 -22.82 -21.55 9.66
CA ARG A 80 -22.32 -22.13 8.40
C ARG A 80 -21.92 -21.04 7.39
N ALA A 81 -22.72 -19.98 7.27
CA ALA A 81 -22.38 -18.87 6.40
C ALA A 81 -21.08 -18.16 6.84
N MET A 82 -20.87 -17.97 8.15
CA MET A 82 -19.61 -17.44 8.68
C MET A 82 -18.43 -18.37 8.39
N THR A 83 -18.59 -19.69 8.51
CA THR A 83 -17.52 -20.65 8.15
C THR A 83 -17.13 -20.55 6.67
N LEU A 84 -18.11 -20.42 5.78
CA LEU A 84 -17.85 -20.23 4.35
C LEU A 84 -17.09 -18.91 4.08
N ARG A 85 -17.48 -17.82 4.74
CA ARG A 85 -16.78 -16.53 4.64
C ARG A 85 -15.38 -16.59 5.22
N ALA A 86 -15.14 -17.36 6.29
CA ALA A 86 -13.81 -17.58 6.85
C ALA A 86 -12.89 -18.28 5.84
N ALA A 87 -13.39 -19.28 5.11
CA ALA A 87 -12.65 -19.92 4.03
C ALA A 87 -12.35 -18.94 2.87
N GLN A 88 -13.35 -18.14 2.47
CA GLN A 88 -13.16 -17.09 1.46
C GLN A 88 -12.11 -16.05 1.90
N ARG A 89 -12.16 -15.62 3.16
CA ARG A 89 -11.20 -14.70 3.77
C ARG A 89 -9.78 -15.27 3.73
N ALA A 90 -9.59 -16.54 4.07
CA ALA A 90 -8.30 -17.19 3.99
C ALA A 90 -7.72 -17.17 2.56
N ALA A 91 -8.56 -17.43 1.55
CA ALA A 91 -8.16 -17.34 0.15
C ALA A 91 -7.76 -15.90 -0.25
N LEU A 92 -8.54 -14.90 0.18
CA LEU A 92 -8.21 -13.48 -0.06
C LEU A 92 -6.93 -13.05 0.65
N GLN A 93 -6.66 -13.58 1.84
CA GLN A 93 -5.41 -13.32 2.56
C GLN A 93 -4.19 -13.91 1.84
N ALA A 94 -4.31 -15.12 1.29
CA ALA A 94 -3.25 -15.71 0.48
C ALA A 94 -2.94 -14.83 -0.76
N GLN A 95 -3.98 -14.36 -1.46
CA GLN A 95 -3.82 -13.41 -2.58
C GLN A 95 -3.20 -12.08 -2.13
N LEU A 96 -3.58 -11.58 -0.95
CA LEU A 96 -3.00 -10.35 -0.41
C LEU A 96 -1.49 -10.50 -0.18
N GLN A 97 -1.02 -11.66 0.30
CA GLN A 97 0.42 -11.89 0.49
C GLN A 97 1.19 -11.84 -0.84
N GLN A 98 0.62 -12.38 -1.92
CA GLN A 98 1.20 -12.27 -3.26
C GLN A 98 1.29 -10.80 -3.70
N LEU A 99 0.21 -10.04 -3.55
CA LEU A 99 0.19 -8.61 -3.89
C LEU A 99 1.18 -7.77 -3.05
N LEU A 100 1.39 -8.14 -1.78
CA LEU A 100 2.39 -7.50 -0.93
C LEU A 100 3.82 -7.81 -1.40
N ALA A 101 4.09 -9.03 -1.87
CA ALA A 101 5.37 -9.38 -2.48
C ALA A 101 5.62 -8.55 -3.75
N GLU A 102 4.63 -8.43 -4.63
CA GLU A 102 4.71 -7.58 -5.83
C GLU A 102 4.96 -6.10 -5.48
N LEU A 103 4.25 -5.56 -4.48
CA LEU A 103 4.45 -4.18 -4.03
C LEU A 103 5.87 -3.96 -3.49
N ARG A 104 6.41 -4.92 -2.72
CA ARG A 104 7.80 -4.87 -2.23
C ARG A 104 8.79 -4.86 -3.40
N GLN A 105 8.60 -5.72 -4.39
CA GLN A 105 9.46 -5.76 -5.57
C GLN A 105 9.39 -4.45 -6.37
N ALA A 106 8.19 -3.91 -6.60
CA ALA A 106 8.00 -2.64 -7.29
C ALA A 106 8.71 -1.49 -6.56
N ARG A 107 8.57 -1.41 -5.23
CA ARG A 107 9.26 -0.44 -4.37
C ARG A 107 10.78 -0.53 -4.48
N THR A 108 11.32 -1.74 -4.42
CA THR A 108 12.77 -1.97 -4.56
C THR A 108 13.27 -1.46 -5.91
N GLN A 109 12.56 -1.79 -7.00
CA GLN A 109 12.91 -1.34 -8.34
C GLN A 109 12.87 0.19 -8.48
N THR A 110 11.82 0.84 -7.95
CA THR A 110 11.73 2.31 -7.92
C THR A 110 12.91 2.91 -7.15
N ARG A 111 13.18 2.42 -5.94
CA ARG A 111 14.21 2.96 -5.05
C ARG A 111 15.62 2.84 -5.63
N VAL A 112 15.91 1.76 -6.36
CA VAL A 112 17.20 1.61 -7.06
C VAL A 112 17.40 2.73 -8.08
N LEU A 113 16.38 3.04 -8.88
CA LEU A 113 16.45 4.11 -9.89
C LEU A 113 16.52 5.50 -9.25
N GLU A 114 15.81 5.73 -8.16
CA GLU A 114 15.87 6.99 -7.40
C GLU A 114 17.27 7.23 -6.85
N LYS A 115 17.86 6.23 -6.18
CA LYS A 115 19.25 6.32 -5.68
C LYS A 115 20.24 6.55 -6.81
N LEU A 116 20.05 5.90 -7.97
CA LEU A 116 20.90 6.13 -9.13
C LEU A 116 20.77 7.57 -9.64
N ARG A 117 19.55 8.10 -9.71
CA ARG A 117 19.30 9.50 -10.10
C ARG A 117 19.98 10.47 -9.14
N GLU A 118 19.84 10.25 -7.84
CA GLU A 118 20.46 11.08 -6.79
C GLU A 118 21.98 11.11 -6.91
N ARG A 119 22.61 9.95 -7.12
CA ARG A 119 24.07 9.84 -7.35
C ARG A 119 24.50 10.62 -8.59
N ARG A 120 23.81 10.42 -9.72
CA ARG A 120 24.10 11.14 -10.98
C ARG A 120 23.91 12.65 -10.84
N TRP A 121 22.90 13.08 -10.08
CA TRP A 121 22.68 14.49 -9.79
C TRP A 121 23.80 15.08 -8.94
N ALA A 122 24.26 14.36 -7.90
CA ALA A 122 25.38 14.78 -7.08
C ALA A 122 26.68 14.90 -7.90
N GLU A 123 26.96 13.94 -8.79
CA GLU A 123 28.08 13.99 -9.74
C GLU A 123 28.01 15.22 -10.64
N TYR A 124 26.84 15.43 -11.28
CA TYR A 124 26.60 16.59 -12.13
C TYR A 124 26.82 17.91 -11.40
N ARG A 125 26.29 18.05 -10.17
CA ARG A 125 26.45 19.24 -9.35
C ARG A 125 27.92 19.49 -9.00
N ARG A 126 28.67 18.45 -8.61
CA ARG A 126 30.12 18.57 -8.33
C ARG A 126 30.91 18.98 -9.57
N ALA A 127 30.60 18.42 -10.74
CA ALA A 127 31.25 18.79 -11.99
C ALA A 127 30.96 20.25 -12.36
N ARG A 128 29.71 20.68 -12.24
CA ARG A 128 29.29 22.06 -12.49
C ARG A 128 29.99 23.05 -11.56
N ASN A 129 29.99 22.78 -10.25
CA ASN A 129 30.66 23.65 -9.28
C ASN A 129 32.16 23.79 -9.58
N ARG A 130 32.82 22.71 -10.02
CA ARG A 130 34.24 22.77 -10.43
C ARG A 130 34.45 23.65 -11.66
N GLN A 131 33.57 23.55 -12.67
CA GLN A 131 33.62 24.39 -13.86
C GLN A 131 33.39 25.87 -13.53
N GLU A 132 32.41 26.15 -12.66
CA GLU A 132 32.13 27.51 -12.20
C GLU A 132 33.31 28.09 -11.40
N GLN A 133 33.95 27.29 -10.53
CA GLN A 133 35.14 27.73 -9.80
C GLN A 133 36.31 28.05 -10.75
N VAL A 134 36.59 27.18 -11.72
CA VAL A 134 37.66 27.43 -12.71
C VAL A 134 37.39 28.71 -13.50
N ALA A 135 36.15 28.94 -13.93
CA ALA A 135 35.78 30.15 -14.64
C ALA A 135 35.94 31.42 -13.76
N LEU A 136 35.61 31.35 -12.47
CA LEU A 136 35.82 32.46 -11.53
C LEU A 136 37.30 32.75 -11.31
N ASP A 137 38.12 31.70 -11.16
CA ASP A 137 39.57 31.84 -10.98
C ASP A 137 40.23 32.45 -12.24
N GLU A 138 39.77 32.07 -13.44
CA GLU A 138 40.21 32.66 -14.71
C GLU A 138 39.87 34.16 -14.81
N VAL A 139 38.64 34.54 -14.46
CA VAL A 139 38.21 35.95 -14.43
C VAL A 139 39.03 36.74 -13.41
N ALA A 140 39.26 36.18 -12.22
CA ALA A 140 40.09 36.82 -11.19
C ALA A 140 41.53 37.04 -11.66
N ARG A 141 42.13 36.06 -12.36
CA ARG A 141 43.47 36.21 -12.95
C ARG A 141 43.52 37.28 -14.04
N GLN A 142 42.51 37.37 -14.89
CA GLN A 142 42.43 38.41 -15.93
C GLN A 142 42.33 39.80 -15.31
N LEU A 143 41.50 39.96 -14.28
CA LEU A 143 41.35 41.23 -13.56
C LEU A 143 42.66 41.66 -12.88
N HIS A 144 43.31 40.77 -12.13
CA HIS A 144 44.59 41.07 -11.48
C HIS A 144 45.77 41.22 -12.46
N GLY A 145 45.70 40.58 -13.64
CA GLY A 145 46.69 40.77 -14.70
C GLY A 145 46.61 42.13 -15.38
N LEU A 146 45.44 42.78 -15.36
CA LEU A 146 45.24 44.14 -15.89
C LEU A 146 45.66 45.25 -14.91
N GLU A 147 45.84 44.93 -13.63
CA GLU A 147 46.25 45.87 -12.57
C GLU A 147 47.77 45.97 -12.38
N ARG A 148 48.58 45.23 -13.14
CA ARG A 148 50.04 45.36 -13.13
C ARG A 148 50.54 46.15 -14.36
N PRO A 149 51.10 47.36 -14.18
CA PRO A 149 51.75 48.14 -15.24
C PRO A 149 53.09 47.52 -15.67
#